data_AF-N4WM05-F1
#
_entry.id   AF-N4WM05-F1
#
_cell.length_a   1.000
_cell.length_b   1.000
_cell.length_c   1.000
_cell.angle_alpha   90.00
_cell.angle_beta   90.00
_cell.angle_gamma   90.00
#
_symmetry.space_group_name_H-M   'P 1'
#
loop_
_entity.id
_entity.type
_entity.pdbx_description
1 polymer ?
#
loop_
_entity_poly.entity_id
_entity_poly.type
_entity_poly.pdbx_seq_one_letter_code
_entity_poly.pdbx_strand_id
1 'polypeptide(L)'
;MYFSTVVLSTLLATLSSATIILGNAVYNSDGHKDTAVWIQGQDPCAYTYMGHGSPCAWDGGRFVASNTFHYRIVNCDNGQPFTLQNEDGSKNAEAVFHPIDNLVHCPGGYTMGQTWVF
;
A
#
# COMPACT_ATOMS: atom_id res chain seq x y z
N MET A 1 40.43 -4.59 -36.32
CA MET A 1 39.57 -5.52 -35.55
C MET A 1 38.94 -4.70 -34.42
N TYR A 2 37.66 -4.35 -34.55
CA TYR A 2 36.94 -3.63 -33.50
C TYR A 2 36.25 -4.66 -32.60
N PHE A 3 36.65 -4.70 -31.33
CA PHE A 3 35.97 -5.50 -30.30
C PHE A 3 34.72 -4.73 -29.86
N SER A 4 33.55 -5.16 -30.33
CA SER A 4 32.26 -4.70 -29.78
C SER A 4 31.98 -5.48 -28.49
N THR A 5 32.25 -4.87 -27.35
CA THR A 5 31.78 -5.35 -26.05
C THR A 5 30.29 -5.07 -25.92
N VAL A 6 29.48 -6.08 -26.17
CA VAL A 6 28.06 -6.09 -25.80
C VAL A 6 27.99 -6.28 -24.28
N VAL A 7 27.72 -5.22 -23.54
CA VAL A 7 27.40 -5.31 -22.11
C VAL A 7 25.96 -5.80 -22.02
N LEU A 8 25.81 -7.09 -21.71
CA LEU A 8 24.52 -7.71 -21.42
C LEU A 8 24.15 -7.33 -19.98
N SER A 9 23.42 -6.23 -19.80
CA SER A 9 22.81 -5.88 -18.52
C SER A 9 21.62 -6.81 -18.27
N THR A 10 21.86 -7.99 -17.68
CA THR A 10 20.80 -8.82 -17.13
C THR A 10 20.19 -8.11 -15.93
N LEU A 11 19.06 -7.45 -16.16
CA LEU A 11 18.20 -6.91 -15.12
C LEU A 11 17.58 -8.11 -14.37
N LEU A 12 18.28 -8.62 -13.34
CA LEU A 12 17.62 -9.44 -12.34
C LEU A 12 16.71 -8.51 -11.54
N ALA A 13 15.48 -8.33 -12.01
CA ALA A 13 14.38 -7.86 -11.18
C ALA A 13 14.12 -8.97 -10.16
N THR A 14 14.86 -8.96 -9.06
CA THR A 14 14.40 -9.60 -7.83
C THR A 14 13.06 -8.93 -7.52
N LEU A 15 11.97 -9.67 -7.72
CA LEU A 15 10.65 -9.35 -7.22
C LEU A 15 10.73 -9.35 -5.69
N SER A 16 11.34 -8.31 -5.11
CA SER A 16 11.15 -8.00 -3.70
C SER A 16 9.66 -7.71 -3.57
N SER A 17 8.91 -8.58 -2.90
CA SER A 17 7.53 -8.29 -2.56
C SER A 17 7.55 -7.03 -1.70
N ALA A 18 7.02 -5.93 -2.22
CA ALA A 18 6.87 -4.70 -1.47
C ALA A 18 5.91 -4.96 -0.30
N THR A 19 6.32 -4.65 0.92
CA THR A 19 5.43 -4.68 2.08
C THR A 19 4.43 -3.55 1.96
N ILE A 20 3.15 -3.89 1.98
CA ILE A 20 2.06 -2.92 1.86
C ILE A 20 1.60 -2.54 3.26
N ILE A 21 1.41 -1.24 3.48
CA ILE A 21 0.85 -0.71 4.72
C ILE A 21 -0.54 -0.19 4.44
N LEU A 22 -1.50 -0.59 5.28
CA LEU A 22 -2.83 0.00 5.34
C LEU A 22 -2.95 0.81 6.62
N GLY A 23 -3.42 2.03 6.47
CA GLY A 23 -3.54 2.99 7.54
C GLY A 23 -4.60 4.03 7.25
N ASN A 24 -4.43 5.19 7.86
CA ASN A 24 -5.36 6.31 7.73
C ASN A 24 -4.63 7.64 7.64
N ALA A 25 -5.19 8.57 6.87
CA ALA A 25 -4.82 9.98 6.88
C ALA A 25 -5.89 10.75 7.66
N VAL A 26 -5.51 11.38 8.77
CA VAL A 26 -6.42 12.14 9.64
C VAL A 26 -6.19 13.63 9.41
N TYR A 27 -7.20 14.34 8.91
CA TYR A 27 -7.07 15.74 8.54
C TYR A 27 -7.28 16.66 9.75
N ASN A 28 -6.36 17.60 9.93
CA ASN A 28 -6.33 18.47 11.10
C ASN A 28 -7.46 19.51 11.11
N SER A 29 -8.06 19.80 9.95
CA SER A 29 -9.08 20.83 9.78
C SER A 29 -10.45 20.45 10.36
N ASP A 30 -10.83 19.19 10.24
CA ASP A 30 -12.18 18.69 10.54
C ASP A 30 -12.18 17.28 11.15
N GLY A 31 -11.01 16.65 11.28
CA GLY A 31 -10.85 15.31 11.85
C GLY A 31 -11.30 14.19 10.91
N HIS A 32 -11.62 14.46 9.64
CA HIS A 32 -12.00 13.41 8.71
C HIS A 32 -10.84 12.44 8.48
N LYS A 33 -11.19 11.19 8.16
CA LYS A 33 -10.22 10.12 7.97
C LYS A 33 -10.38 9.49 6.60
N ASP A 34 -9.27 9.45 5.88
CA ASP A 34 -9.15 8.65 4.67
C ASP A 34 -8.53 7.32 5.01
N THR A 35 -8.97 6.28 4.30
CA THR A 35 -8.27 5.01 4.27
C THR A 35 -7.12 5.15 3.28
N ALA A 36 -5.92 4.81 3.74
CA ALA A 36 -4.69 5.10 3.03
C ALA A 36 -3.83 3.85 2.88
N VAL A 37 -3.20 3.70 1.73
CA VAL A 37 -2.26 2.60 1.46
C VAL A 37 -0.93 3.13 0.91
N TRP A 38 0.18 2.61 1.39
CA TRP A 38 1.51 2.94 0.88
C TRP A 38 2.47 1.75 0.98
N ILE A 39 3.61 1.85 0.32
CA ILE A 39 4.68 0.84 0.39
C ILE A 39 5.61 1.20 1.56
N GLN A 40 5.94 0.22 2.40
CA GLN A 40 6.90 0.43 3.49
C GLN A 40 8.24 0.94 2.95
N GLY A 41 8.79 1.96 3.61
CA GLY A 41 10.03 2.63 3.19
C GLY A 41 9.84 3.73 2.15
N GLN A 42 8.62 3.93 1.65
CA GLN A 42 8.26 5.12 0.87
C GLN A 42 7.57 6.18 1.73
N ASP A 43 7.41 7.37 1.17
CA ASP A 43 6.75 8.49 1.84
C ASP A 43 5.25 8.18 2.09
N PRO A 44 4.80 8.05 3.36
CA PRO A 44 3.40 7.83 3.68
C PRO A 44 2.50 9.00 3.28
N CYS A 45 3.05 10.21 3.13
CA CYS A 45 2.27 11.37 2.71
C CYS A 45 1.82 11.28 1.24
N ALA A 46 2.49 10.47 0.42
CA ALA A 46 2.12 10.19 -0.97
C ALA A 46 1.30 8.89 -1.09
N TYR A 47 0.36 8.66 -0.16
CA TYR A 47 -0.44 7.44 -0.12
C TYR A 47 -1.42 7.30 -1.30
N THR A 48 -1.83 6.07 -1.53
CA THR A 48 -2.95 5.71 -2.41
C THR A 48 -4.26 5.76 -1.62
N TYR A 49 -5.18 6.62 -2.05
CA TYR A 49 -6.49 6.77 -1.42
C TYR A 49 -7.39 5.55 -1.65
N MET A 50 -8.02 5.08 -0.58
CA MET A 50 -8.86 3.87 -0.53
C MET A 50 -10.26 4.16 0.04
N GLY A 51 -10.79 5.36 -0.21
CA GLY A 51 -12.10 5.74 0.29
C GLY A 51 -12.10 6.19 1.74
N HIS A 52 -13.30 6.22 2.33
CA HIS A 52 -13.51 6.47 3.75
C HIS A 52 -14.04 5.18 4.41
N GLY A 53 -13.32 4.64 5.39
CA GLY A 53 -13.73 3.46 6.15
C GLY A 53 -13.13 2.16 5.62
N SER A 54 -13.95 1.16 5.30
CA SER A 54 -13.46 -0.15 4.88
C SER A 54 -12.75 -0.06 3.52
N PRO A 55 -11.50 -0.57 3.36
CA PRO A 55 -10.82 -0.54 2.08
C PRO A 55 -11.56 -1.35 1.01
N CYS A 56 -12.35 -2.37 1.38
CA CYS A 56 -13.12 -3.15 0.41
C CYS A 56 -14.31 -2.37 -0.19
N ALA A 57 -14.77 -1.29 0.45
CA ALA A 57 -15.86 -0.48 -0.07
C ALA A 57 -15.40 0.39 -1.25
N TRP A 58 -14.11 0.70 -1.34
CA TRP A 58 -13.51 1.45 -2.43
C TRP A 58 -13.08 0.52 -3.56
N ASP A 59 -13.71 0.65 -4.73
CA ASP A 59 -13.44 -0.16 -5.93
C ASP A 59 -13.36 -1.69 -5.68
N GLY A 60 -14.15 -2.18 -4.71
CA GLY A 60 -14.12 -3.59 -4.31
C GLY A 60 -12.77 -4.04 -3.71
N GLY A 61 -12.01 -3.10 -3.14
CA GLY A 61 -10.69 -3.30 -2.53
C GLY A 61 -9.50 -3.13 -3.47
N ARG A 62 -9.72 -2.77 -4.73
CA ARG A 62 -8.65 -2.67 -5.73
C ARG A 62 -7.90 -1.35 -5.64
N PHE A 63 -6.60 -1.42 -5.87
CA PHE A 63 -5.74 -0.23 -5.97
C PHE A 63 -4.48 -0.50 -6.76
N VAL A 64 -3.82 0.59 -7.18
CA VAL A 64 -2.50 0.56 -7.79
C VAL A 64 -1.53 1.20 -6.81
N ALA A 65 -0.55 0.44 -6.35
CA ALA A 65 0.47 0.99 -5.47
C ALA A 65 1.48 1.84 -6.26
N SER A 66 2.29 2.62 -5.56
CA SER A 66 3.32 3.49 -6.15
C SER A 66 4.41 2.74 -6.95
N ASN A 67 4.55 1.43 -6.75
CA ASN A 67 5.37 0.55 -7.59
C ASN A 67 4.69 0.14 -8.92
N THR A 68 3.53 0.72 -9.23
CA THR A 68 2.69 0.45 -10.42
C THR A 68 2.03 -0.93 -10.45
N PHE A 69 2.20 -1.76 -9.42
CA PHE A 69 1.51 -3.04 -9.33
C PHE A 69 0.07 -2.89 -8.84
N HIS A 70 -0.78 -3.73 -9.40
CA HIS A 70 -2.20 -3.83 -9.06
C HIS A 70 -2.39 -4.84 -7.93
N TYR A 71 -3.15 -4.43 -6.92
CA TYR A 71 -3.46 -5.24 -5.75
C TYR A 71 -4.94 -5.17 -5.41
N ARG A 72 -5.37 -6.09 -4.55
CA ARG A 72 -6.71 -6.07 -3.99
C ARG A 72 -6.71 -6.47 -2.53
N ILE A 73 -7.32 -5.66 -1.68
CA ILE A 73 -7.63 -6.02 -0.29
C ILE A 73 -9.00 -6.70 -0.26
N VAL A 74 -9.08 -7.86 0.37
CA VAL A 74 -10.32 -8.64 0.53
C VAL A 74 -10.55 -9.02 2.01
N ASN A 75 -11.66 -9.70 2.28
CA ASN A 75 -12.05 -10.19 3.61
C ASN A 75 -12.39 -9.08 4.62
N CYS A 76 -12.92 -7.94 4.17
CA CYS A 76 -13.18 -6.83 5.09
C CYS A 76 -14.35 -7.03 6.07
N ASP A 77 -15.25 -7.98 5.80
CA ASP A 77 -16.54 -8.09 6.50
C ASP A 77 -16.91 -9.53 6.92
N ASN A 78 -15.94 -10.46 6.93
CA ASN A 78 -16.19 -11.88 7.22
C ASN A 78 -15.54 -12.37 8.53
N GLY A 79 -15.05 -11.44 9.37
CA GLY A 79 -14.37 -11.76 10.62
C GLY A 79 -12.99 -12.41 10.45
N GLN A 80 -12.48 -12.47 9.22
CA GLN A 80 -11.10 -12.88 8.94
C GLN A 80 -10.18 -11.66 8.86
N PRO A 81 -8.86 -11.84 9.05
CA PRO A 81 -7.90 -10.79 8.75
C PRO A 81 -8.02 -10.35 7.29
N PHE A 82 -7.75 -9.07 7.01
CA PHE A 82 -7.65 -8.60 5.64
C PHE A 82 -6.60 -9.42 4.88
N THR A 83 -6.85 -9.69 3.61
CA THR A 83 -5.91 -10.42 2.75
C THR A 83 -5.56 -9.55 1.56
N LEU A 84 -4.27 -9.42 1.28
CA LEU A 84 -3.76 -8.80 0.06
C LEU A 84 -3.70 -9.86 -1.04
N GLN A 85 -4.27 -9.55 -2.19
CA GLN A 85 -4.19 -10.35 -3.42
C GLN A 85 -3.42 -9.60 -4.49
N ASN A 86 -2.73 -10.34 -5.35
CA ASN A 86 -2.18 -9.82 -6.59
C ASN A 86 -3.29 -9.58 -7.62
N GLU A 87 -2.96 -8.95 -8.75
CA GLU A 87 -3.89 -8.68 -9.85
C GLU A 87 -4.61 -9.94 -10.37
N ASP A 88 -3.92 -11.08 -10.43
CA ASP A 88 -4.46 -12.37 -10.88
C ASP A 88 -5.39 -13.05 -9.84
N GLY A 89 -5.60 -12.42 -8.68
CA GLY A 89 -6.40 -12.95 -7.58
C GLY A 89 -5.68 -13.95 -6.68
N SER A 90 -4.41 -14.26 -6.95
CA SER A 90 -3.60 -15.09 -6.07
C SER A 90 -3.36 -14.39 -4.72
N LYS A 91 -3.34 -15.17 -3.64
CA LYS A 91 -3.03 -14.65 -2.30
C LYS A 91 -1.58 -14.16 -2.27
N ASN A 92 -1.38 -12.93 -1.81
CA ASN A 92 -0.07 -12.34 -1.57
C ASN A 92 0.30 -12.44 -0.08
N ALA A 93 -0.48 -11.80 0.80
CA ALA A 93 -0.19 -11.73 2.23
C ALA A 93 -1.45 -11.57 3.10
N GLU A 94 -1.35 -11.89 4.38
CA GLU A 94 -2.39 -11.64 5.38
C GLU A 94 -2.02 -10.44 6.24
N ALA A 95 -2.99 -9.59 6.56
CA ALA A 95 -2.78 -8.42 7.39
C ALA A 95 -2.38 -8.81 8.81
N VAL A 96 -1.31 -8.17 9.29
CA VAL A 96 -0.89 -8.21 10.69
C VAL A 96 -1.21 -6.86 11.33
N PHE A 97 -1.90 -6.89 12.47
CA PHE A 97 -2.22 -5.68 13.22
C PHE A 97 -0.94 -5.09 13.82
N HIS A 98 -0.59 -3.87 13.41
CA HIS A 98 0.60 -3.19 13.91
C HIS A 98 0.36 -1.68 13.91
N PRO A 99 -0.46 -1.17 14.84
CA PRO A 99 -0.87 0.22 14.85
C PRO A 99 0.29 1.14 15.23
N ILE A 100 0.41 2.24 14.50
CA ILE A 100 1.28 3.36 14.85
C ILE A 100 0.46 4.64 14.64
N ASP A 101 0.16 5.32 15.73
CA ASP A 101 -0.52 6.61 15.68
C ASP A 101 0.47 7.74 15.39
N ASN A 102 0.02 8.78 14.68
CA ASN A 102 0.80 9.97 14.39
C ASN A 102 2.18 9.69 13.77
N LEU A 103 2.23 8.72 12.86
CA LEU A 103 3.45 8.26 12.17
C LEU A 103 4.21 9.42 11.53
N VAL A 104 3.51 10.28 10.79
CA VAL A 104 4.09 11.47 10.14
C VAL A 104 3.04 12.55 9.94
N HIS A 105 3.44 13.81 10.12
CA HIS A 105 2.62 14.98 9.80
C HIS A 105 2.95 15.44 8.39
N CYS A 106 1.93 15.51 7.52
CA CYS A 106 2.10 15.80 6.11
C CYS A 106 1.84 17.28 5.80
N PRO A 107 2.54 17.87 4.80
CA PRO A 107 2.36 19.27 4.42
C PRO A 107 0.93 19.66 4.02
N GLY A 108 0.10 18.69 3.63
CA GLY A 108 -1.32 18.90 3.31
C GLY A 108 -2.25 19.10 4.51
N GLY A 109 -1.72 19.17 5.74
CA GLY A 109 -2.52 19.41 6.94
C GLY A 109 -3.24 18.17 7.45
N TYR A 110 -2.66 16.99 7.24
CA TYR A 110 -3.13 15.72 7.79
C TYR A 110 -1.98 14.94 8.41
N THR A 111 -2.33 14.00 9.27
CA THR A 111 -1.40 13.12 9.98
C THR A 111 -1.66 11.68 9.60
N MET A 112 -0.61 10.96 9.23
CA MET A 112 -0.70 9.55 8.86
C MET A 112 -0.66 8.68 10.11
N GLY A 113 -1.49 7.64 10.13
CA GLY A 113 -1.41 6.52 11.06
C GLY A 113 -1.32 5.20 10.30
N GLN A 114 -0.58 4.24 10.84
CA GLN A 114 -0.52 2.86 10.35
C GLN A 114 -1.46 1.99 11.17
N THR A 115 -2.05 0.96 10.57
CA THR A 115 -2.92 0.01 11.28
C THR A 115 -2.57 -1.44 10.96
N TRP A 116 -2.33 -1.74 9.68
CA TRP A 116 -2.07 -3.10 9.20
C TRP A 116 -0.86 -3.14 8.29
N VAL A 117 -0.13 -4.25 8.36
CA VAL A 117 1.02 -4.56 7.52
C VAL A 117 0.71 -5.85 6.76
N PHE A 118 0.95 -5.87 5.46
CA PHE A 118 0.83 -7.04 4.58
C PHE A 118 2.21 -7.49 4.12
#